data_AF-A0A1N6K5L9-F1
#
_entry.id   AF-A0A1N6K5L9-F1
#
_cell.length_a   1.000
_cell.length_b   1.000
_cell.length_c   1.000
_cell.angle_alpha   90.00
_cell.angle_beta   90.00
_cell.angle_gamma   90.00
#
_symmetry.space_group_name_H-M   'P 1'
#
loop_
_entity.id
_entity.type
_entity.pdbx_description
1 polymer ?
#
loop_
_entity_poly.entity_id
_entity_poly.type
_entity_poly.pdbx_seq_one_letter_code
_entity_poly.pdbx_strand_id
1 'polypeptide(L)'
;MSHAEASHHRVAWRLTPARWVVAILSVLAIAVSVWQLEAERTGVLIEPVPGTGTTPATVYRLPDAGPAPVVIVSHGFAGSRPLMQASSLTLARAGYNAVAFDYEGHGKNPEPMSGDLDSPEGTALLLMAETERVIDAALAQPWADGRVAILGHSMGSYIAVRQAVVDERLEATVAVSMSNDSITATEPPNLLMIQGEWEGRLIPDARDALHLADPDAAFGDTVGDPAEGNARRAVLAPNVEHVGIIWSPFMLREARAWLDATFGRESAGEVAKMGGWVALLLTGIVALGWPLARLRERTHDPRPEPLSRRRFLVVALLPALVVPLALAPVDTHLLPVLVAEYLAMHFAAYGLLSLALLWWWGEVRWPGRAEAGRILVLAGLVAFYGICVFGLAMDRYVTSFYPIPIRLLIICAMALGTVPFMLADSLMVEGGRAPLWRSVTARGAFLVSLGVATALDFERLFFLLVILPVVLLFFLLFGMMGGWVGRASARPAGAGIGLGLFLAWALGVTFPMFQAV
;
A
#
# COMPACT_ATOMS: atom_id res chain seq x y z
N MET A 1 -23.15 -51.31 -35.37
CA MET A 1 -21.77 -50.81 -35.15
C MET A 1 -21.63 -49.48 -35.87
N SER A 2 -21.60 -48.38 -35.12
CA SER A 2 -21.31 -47.03 -35.61
C SER A 2 -20.57 -46.34 -34.47
N HIS A 3 -19.24 -46.45 -34.47
CA HIS A 3 -18.40 -45.79 -33.48
C HIS A 3 -18.38 -44.29 -33.79
N ALA A 4 -18.98 -43.51 -32.88
CA ALA A 4 -18.75 -42.09 -32.79
C ALA A 4 -17.31 -41.85 -32.32
N GLU A 5 -16.46 -41.32 -33.19
CA GLU A 5 -15.16 -40.77 -32.79
C GLU A 5 -15.39 -39.47 -32.01
N ALA A 6 -15.26 -39.56 -30.70
CA ALA A 6 -15.14 -38.41 -29.83
C ALA A 6 -13.82 -37.69 -30.16
N SER A 7 -13.90 -36.52 -30.79
CA SER A 7 -12.75 -35.65 -31.01
C SER A 7 -12.22 -35.17 -29.65
N HIS A 8 -11.16 -35.81 -29.15
CA HIS A 8 -10.39 -35.31 -28.02
C HIS A 8 -9.72 -33.99 -28.44
N HIS A 9 -10.32 -32.86 -28.08
CA HIS A 9 -9.65 -31.56 -28.06
C HIS A 9 -8.49 -31.63 -27.04
N ARG A 10 -7.31 -32.07 -27.49
CA ARG A 10 -6.07 -31.90 -26.72
C ARG A 10 -5.82 -30.40 -26.63
N VAL A 11 -6.04 -29.83 -25.45
CA VAL A 11 -5.64 -28.46 -25.11
C VAL A 11 -4.12 -28.37 -25.30
N ALA A 12 -3.67 -27.90 -26.47
CA ALA A 12 -2.27 -27.75 -26.76
C ALA A 12 -1.81 -26.38 -26.24
N TRP A 13 -1.13 -26.36 -25.09
CA TRP A 13 -0.52 -25.16 -24.50
C TRP A 13 0.65 -24.67 -25.39
N ARG A 14 0.35 -23.95 -26.48
CA ARG A 14 1.37 -23.45 -27.42
C ARG A 14 1.82 -22.05 -27.04
N LEU A 15 2.69 -21.95 -26.03
CA LEU A 15 3.44 -20.72 -25.75
C LEU A 15 4.59 -20.54 -26.76
N THR A 16 4.89 -19.30 -27.10
CA THR A 16 6.08 -18.94 -27.89
C THR A 16 7.35 -19.09 -27.04
N PRO A 17 8.55 -19.31 -27.63
CA PRO A 17 9.80 -19.40 -26.86
C PRO A 17 10.01 -18.23 -25.88
N ALA A 18 9.77 -16.99 -26.34
CA ALA A 18 9.86 -15.80 -25.48
C ALA A 18 8.90 -15.83 -24.27
N ARG A 19 7.72 -16.43 -24.40
CA ARG A 19 6.76 -16.57 -23.29
C ARG A 19 7.20 -17.64 -22.30
N TRP A 20 7.79 -18.72 -22.79
CA TRP A 20 8.40 -19.72 -21.92
C TRP A 20 9.56 -19.12 -21.12
N VAL A 21 10.42 -18.34 -21.76
CA VAL A 21 11.51 -17.63 -21.06
C VAL A 21 10.95 -16.72 -19.96
N VAL A 22 9.97 -15.85 -20.27
CA VAL A 22 9.37 -14.99 -19.24
C VAL A 22 8.68 -15.81 -18.15
N ALA A 23 7.95 -16.88 -18.46
CA ALA A 23 7.33 -17.74 -17.46
C ALA A 23 8.36 -18.34 -16.50
N ILE A 24 9.45 -18.90 -17.03
CA ILE A 24 10.52 -19.50 -16.24
C ILE A 24 11.21 -18.44 -15.37
N LEU A 25 11.61 -17.31 -15.96
CA LEU A 25 12.26 -16.23 -15.23
C LEU A 25 11.36 -15.65 -14.14
N SER A 26 10.06 -15.46 -14.41
CA SER A 26 9.10 -15.00 -13.40
C SER A 26 8.94 -16.00 -12.26
N VAL A 27 8.83 -17.31 -12.55
CA VAL A 27 8.72 -18.34 -11.50
C VAL A 27 10.00 -18.40 -10.66
N LEU A 28 11.17 -18.32 -11.29
CA LEU A 28 12.45 -18.27 -10.58
C LEU A 28 12.57 -17.01 -9.72
N ALA A 29 12.20 -15.84 -10.24
CA ALA A 29 12.18 -14.59 -9.50
C ALA A 29 11.27 -14.66 -8.28
N ILE A 30 10.06 -15.21 -8.44
CA ILE A 30 9.12 -15.43 -7.33
C ILE A 30 9.72 -16.38 -6.30
N ALA A 31 10.21 -17.56 -6.73
CA ALA A 31 10.73 -18.58 -5.82
C ALA A 31 11.95 -18.09 -5.03
N VAL A 32 12.91 -17.44 -5.69
CA VAL A 32 14.09 -16.87 -5.04
C VAL A 32 13.69 -15.74 -4.09
N SER A 33 12.77 -14.86 -4.50
CA SER A 33 12.32 -13.76 -3.63
C SER A 33 11.62 -14.27 -2.37
N VAL A 34 10.73 -15.25 -2.51
CA VAL A 34 10.06 -15.89 -1.35
C VAL A 34 11.09 -16.57 -0.46
N TRP A 35 12.04 -17.32 -1.02
CA TRP A 35 13.10 -17.94 -0.25
C TRP A 35 13.88 -16.89 0.55
N GLN A 36 14.34 -15.82 -0.09
CA GLN A 36 15.12 -14.79 0.59
C GLN A 36 14.29 -14.04 1.65
N LEU A 37 13.03 -13.73 1.37
CA LEU A 37 12.14 -13.06 2.33
C LEU A 37 11.78 -13.96 3.53
N GLU A 38 11.62 -15.27 3.36
CA GLU A 38 11.42 -16.18 4.49
C GLU A 38 12.74 -16.50 5.23
N ALA A 39 13.88 -16.50 4.53
CA ALA A 39 15.19 -16.54 5.17
C ALA A 39 15.36 -15.33 6.10
N GLU A 40 14.87 -14.15 5.72
CA GLU A 40 14.87 -12.97 6.58
C GLU A 40 14.03 -13.15 7.86
N ARG A 41 13.10 -14.09 7.89
CA ARG A 41 12.23 -14.35 9.06
C ARG A 41 12.72 -15.54 9.90
N THR A 42 13.67 -16.30 9.38
CA THR A 42 14.15 -17.52 10.04
C THR A 42 14.89 -17.17 11.32
N GLY A 43 14.62 -17.91 12.40
CA GLY A 43 15.26 -17.69 13.70
C GLY A 43 14.67 -16.54 14.53
N VAL A 44 13.58 -15.90 14.07
CA VAL A 44 12.84 -14.88 14.82
C VAL A 44 11.45 -15.42 15.16
N LEU A 45 11.06 -15.33 16.43
CA LEU A 45 9.69 -15.57 16.88
C LEU A 45 8.83 -14.36 16.54
N ILE A 46 7.68 -14.62 15.90
CA ILE A 46 6.74 -13.60 15.42
C ILE A 46 5.37 -13.96 15.97
N GLU A 47 4.97 -13.32 17.06
CA GLU A 47 3.82 -13.73 17.87
C GLU A 47 2.90 -12.55 18.17
N PRO A 48 1.58 -12.75 18.29
CA PRO A 48 0.67 -11.70 18.77
C PRO A 48 1.05 -11.22 20.17
N VAL A 49 0.94 -9.92 20.43
CA VAL A 49 1.08 -9.37 21.79
C VAL A 49 -0.30 -9.35 22.46
N PRO A 50 -0.50 -10.02 23.60
CA PRO A 50 -1.76 -9.96 24.32
C PRO A 50 -1.91 -8.64 25.08
N GLY A 51 -3.14 -8.27 25.44
CA GLY A 51 -3.42 -7.11 26.30
C GLY A 51 -3.49 -5.76 25.57
N THR A 52 -3.36 -5.71 24.25
CA THR A 52 -3.45 -4.47 23.45
C THR A 52 -4.88 -4.03 23.11
N GLY A 53 -5.90 -4.67 23.70
CA GLY A 53 -7.30 -4.38 23.41
C GLY A 53 -7.68 -4.74 21.97
N THR A 54 -8.29 -3.79 21.25
CA THR A 54 -8.66 -3.94 19.82
C THR A 54 -7.48 -3.77 18.87
N THR A 55 -6.36 -3.20 19.32
CA THR A 55 -5.18 -2.87 18.53
C THR A 55 -4.37 -4.13 18.20
N PRO A 56 -4.30 -4.57 16.93
CA PRO A 56 -3.51 -5.75 16.57
C PRO A 56 -2.01 -5.45 16.67
N ALA A 57 -1.32 -6.16 17.56
CA ALA A 57 0.13 -6.02 17.76
C ALA A 57 0.87 -7.36 17.57
N THR A 58 2.13 -7.28 17.17
CA THR A 58 3.01 -8.43 16.94
C THR A 58 4.41 -8.13 17.45
N VAL A 59 4.93 -9.01 18.29
CA VAL A 59 6.33 -8.97 18.75
C VAL A 59 7.20 -9.80 17.80
N TYR A 60 8.36 -9.25 17.49
CA TYR A 60 9.47 -9.90 16.80
C TYR A 60 10.61 -9.98 17.80
N ARG A 61 11.04 -11.20 18.15
CA ARG A 61 12.10 -11.43 19.15
C ARG A 61 12.89 -12.70 18.85
N LEU A 62 14.08 -12.83 19.42
CA LEU A 62 14.82 -14.08 19.36
C LEU A 62 14.16 -15.15 20.26
N PRO A 63 14.15 -16.44 19.83
CA PRO A 63 13.75 -17.54 20.69
C PRO A 63 14.71 -17.66 21.88
N ASP A 64 14.17 -18.06 23.03
CA ASP A 64 14.92 -18.36 24.25
C ASP A 64 15.84 -17.24 24.78
N ALA A 65 15.64 -16.00 24.32
CA ALA A 65 16.30 -14.83 24.87
C ALA A 65 15.69 -14.47 26.24
N GLY A 66 16.55 -14.02 27.17
CA GLY A 66 16.10 -13.42 28.42
C GLY A 66 15.37 -12.09 28.20
N PRO A 67 14.80 -11.49 29.25
CA PRO A 67 14.14 -10.18 29.14
C PRO A 67 15.06 -9.13 28.51
N ALA A 68 14.52 -8.31 27.62
CA ALA A 68 15.27 -7.31 26.86
C ALA A 68 14.44 -6.04 26.59
N PRO A 69 15.08 -4.93 26.17
CA PRO A 69 14.36 -3.69 25.92
C PRO A 69 13.33 -3.84 24.81
N VAL A 70 12.21 -3.14 24.97
CA VAL A 70 11.13 -3.10 24.01
C VAL A 70 11.36 -1.95 23.03
N VAL A 71 11.16 -2.21 21.75
CA VAL A 71 11.11 -1.14 20.74
C VAL A 71 9.73 -1.17 20.10
N ILE A 72 8.92 -0.15 20.36
CA ILE A 72 7.63 0.04 19.70
C ILE A 72 7.88 0.52 18.28
N VAL A 73 7.25 -0.11 17.29
CA VAL A 73 7.48 0.15 15.87
C VAL A 73 6.15 0.54 15.21
N SER A 74 5.99 1.81 14.87
CA SER A 74 4.75 2.38 14.32
C SER A 74 4.89 2.73 12.83
N HIS A 75 3.81 2.49 12.07
CA HIS A 75 3.78 2.70 10.62
C HIS A 75 3.21 4.08 10.25
N GLY A 76 3.46 4.53 9.00
CA GLY A 76 2.88 5.74 8.44
C GLY A 76 1.41 5.60 8.01
N PHE A 77 0.83 6.69 7.52
CA PHE A 77 -0.54 6.73 7.00
C PHE A 77 -0.73 5.75 5.83
N ALA A 78 -1.88 5.06 5.80
CA ALA A 78 -2.16 3.92 4.91
C ALA A 78 -1.15 2.74 5.02
N GLY A 79 -0.40 2.67 6.12
CA GLY A 79 0.50 1.56 6.45
C GLY A 79 -0.12 0.47 7.31
N SER A 80 0.72 -0.48 7.73
CA SER A 80 0.39 -1.57 8.67
C SER A 80 1.67 -2.22 9.20
N ARG A 81 1.57 -3.10 10.20
CA ARG A 81 2.69 -3.91 10.72
C ARG A 81 3.56 -4.57 9.65
N PRO A 82 3.04 -5.27 8.63
CA PRO A 82 3.85 -5.83 7.55
C PRO A 82 4.82 -4.85 6.89
N LEU A 83 4.49 -3.56 6.84
CA LEU A 83 5.29 -2.51 6.21
C LEU A 83 6.57 -2.24 6.99
N MET A 84 6.52 -2.39 8.32
CA MET A 84 7.63 -2.11 9.23
C MET A 84 8.50 -3.34 9.51
N GLN A 85 8.28 -4.45 8.81
CA GLN A 85 8.97 -5.72 9.09
C GLN A 85 10.49 -5.64 9.00
N ALA A 86 11.05 -4.84 8.10
CA ALA A 86 12.50 -4.72 7.97
C ALA A 86 13.14 -4.16 9.25
N SER A 87 12.51 -3.14 9.85
CA SER A 87 12.90 -2.61 11.16
C SER A 87 12.69 -3.64 12.25
N SER A 88 11.50 -4.26 12.32
CA SER A 88 11.20 -5.23 13.37
C SER A 88 12.13 -6.46 13.36
N LEU A 89 12.46 -7.00 12.19
CA LEU A 89 13.40 -8.11 12.04
C LEU A 89 14.84 -7.71 12.39
N THR A 90 15.26 -6.51 11.96
CA THR A 90 16.60 -6.00 12.27
C THR A 90 16.80 -5.83 13.78
N LEU A 91 15.81 -5.22 14.44
CA LEU A 91 15.84 -4.98 15.88
C LEU A 91 15.71 -6.29 16.69
N ALA A 92 14.83 -7.20 16.26
CA ALA A 92 14.72 -8.51 16.88
C ALA A 92 16.07 -9.26 16.89
N ARG A 93 16.79 -9.26 15.76
CA ARG A 93 18.11 -9.89 15.64
C ARG A 93 19.22 -9.19 16.43
N ALA A 94 19.05 -7.90 16.71
CA ALA A 94 19.90 -7.14 17.65
C ALA A 94 19.56 -7.45 19.13
N GLY A 95 18.59 -8.34 19.37
CA GLY A 95 18.20 -8.78 20.70
C GLY A 95 17.22 -7.85 21.41
N TYR A 96 16.52 -6.99 20.66
CA TYR A 96 15.37 -6.23 21.15
C TYR A 96 14.08 -7.03 21.02
N ASN A 97 13.07 -6.67 21.82
CA ASN A 97 11.70 -7.09 21.57
C ASN A 97 10.99 -6.01 20.73
N ALA A 98 10.96 -6.19 19.41
CA ALA A 98 10.36 -5.23 18.52
C ALA A 98 8.85 -5.46 18.39
N VAL A 99 8.03 -4.52 18.83
CA VAL A 99 6.56 -4.62 18.81
C VAL A 99 6.00 -3.71 17.74
N ALA A 100 5.53 -4.29 16.65
CA ALA A 100 4.80 -3.56 15.62
C ALA A 100 3.29 -3.67 15.85
N PHE A 101 2.54 -2.60 15.59
CA PHE A 101 1.08 -2.58 15.71
C PHE A 101 0.39 -1.86 14.55
N ASP A 102 -0.90 -2.17 14.33
CA ASP A 102 -1.73 -1.48 13.34
C ASP A 102 -2.53 -0.38 14.07
N TYR A 103 -2.26 0.90 13.76
CA TYR A 103 -3.04 2.02 14.30
C TYR A 103 -4.53 1.89 13.97
N GLU A 104 -5.38 2.54 14.76
CA GLU A 104 -6.78 2.76 14.41
C GLU A 104 -6.92 3.29 12.98
N GLY A 105 -7.93 2.80 12.27
CA GLY A 105 -8.15 3.03 10.85
C GLY A 105 -7.30 2.18 9.91
N HIS A 106 -6.21 1.58 10.39
CA HIS A 106 -5.18 1.00 9.53
C HIS A 106 -5.09 -0.52 9.63
N GLY A 107 -4.45 -1.13 8.63
CA GLY A 107 -4.14 -2.55 8.61
C GLY A 107 -5.33 -3.44 8.96
N LYS A 108 -5.15 -4.25 10.00
CA LYS A 108 -6.17 -5.17 10.53
C LYS A 108 -6.88 -4.63 11.77
N ASN A 109 -6.69 -3.36 12.13
CA ASN A 109 -7.40 -2.73 13.24
C ASN A 109 -8.88 -2.52 12.87
N PRO A 110 -9.84 -3.04 13.67
CA PRO A 110 -11.26 -2.93 13.37
C PRO A 110 -11.85 -1.56 13.66
N GLU A 111 -11.21 -0.77 14.52
CA GLU A 111 -11.70 0.55 14.90
C GLU A 111 -11.30 1.58 13.83
N PRO A 112 -12.24 2.39 13.30
CA PRO A 112 -11.91 3.55 12.50
C PRO A 112 -11.10 4.57 13.31
N MET A 113 -10.16 5.23 12.66
CA MET A 113 -9.52 6.43 13.21
C MET A 113 -10.56 7.53 13.40
N SER A 114 -10.38 8.42 14.37
CA SER A 114 -11.32 9.52 14.62
C SER A 114 -10.59 10.80 15.06
N GLY A 115 -11.33 11.84 15.44
CA GLY A 115 -10.80 13.16 15.76
C GLY A 115 -10.68 14.06 14.53
N ASP A 116 -9.91 15.14 14.66
CA ASP A 116 -9.59 16.06 13.57
C ASP A 116 -8.18 15.77 13.03
N LEU A 117 -8.06 15.50 11.73
CA LEU A 117 -6.78 15.19 11.07
C LEU A 117 -5.88 16.42 10.91
N ASP A 118 -6.49 17.61 10.87
CA ASP A 118 -5.78 18.87 10.66
C ASP A 118 -5.41 19.55 11.99
N SER A 119 -5.89 19.01 13.12
CA SER A 119 -5.58 19.50 14.47
C SER A 119 -4.59 18.59 15.20
N PRO A 120 -3.51 19.17 15.75
CA PRO A 120 -2.63 18.48 16.69
C PRO A 120 -3.32 17.90 17.93
N GLU A 121 -4.45 18.48 18.33
CA GLU A 121 -5.31 18.05 19.44
C GLU A 121 -6.42 17.09 19.01
N GLY A 122 -6.51 16.78 17.72
CA GLY A 122 -7.51 15.88 17.16
C GLY A 122 -7.04 14.42 17.14
N THR A 123 -6.90 13.87 15.94
CA THR A 123 -6.54 12.47 15.72
C THR A 123 -5.25 12.06 16.43
N ALA A 124 -4.27 12.97 16.51
CA ALA A 124 -2.96 12.66 17.09
C ALA A 124 -3.06 12.22 18.56
N LEU A 125 -3.90 12.86 19.37
CA LEU A 125 -4.07 12.50 20.79
C LEU A 125 -4.64 11.10 20.96
N LEU A 126 -5.58 10.69 20.09
CA LEU A 126 -6.15 9.35 20.12
C LEU A 126 -5.12 8.28 19.74
N LEU A 127 -4.29 8.56 18.74
CA LEU A 127 -3.20 7.65 18.36
C LEU A 127 -2.08 7.60 19.39
N MET A 128 -1.83 8.69 20.14
CA MET A 128 -0.94 8.69 21.30
C MET A 128 -1.49 7.79 22.41
N ALA A 129 -2.77 7.93 22.76
CA ALA A 129 -3.41 7.05 23.74
C ALA A 129 -3.38 5.57 23.31
N GLU A 130 -3.58 5.28 22.02
CA GLU A 130 -3.38 3.92 21.49
C GLU A 130 -1.92 3.46 21.63
N THR A 131 -0.95 4.33 21.34
CA THR A 131 0.48 4.03 21.49
C THR A 131 0.84 3.70 22.94
N GLU A 132 0.33 4.48 23.90
CA GLU A 132 0.48 4.22 25.34
C GLU A 132 -0.08 2.84 25.74
N ARG A 133 -1.29 2.49 25.29
CA ARG A 133 -1.87 1.15 25.55
C ARG A 133 -1.00 0.02 25.02
N VAL A 134 -0.35 0.21 23.86
CA VAL A 134 0.57 -0.78 23.28
C VAL A 134 1.87 -0.87 24.09
N ILE A 135 2.41 0.28 24.55
CA ILE A 135 3.57 0.32 25.45
C ILE A 135 3.28 -0.45 26.74
N ASP A 136 2.14 -0.17 27.39
CA ASP A 136 1.73 -0.83 28.64
C ASP A 136 1.63 -2.35 28.46
N ALA A 137 0.95 -2.79 27.40
CA ALA A 137 0.76 -4.20 27.10
C ALA A 137 2.09 -4.91 26.81
N ALA A 138 3.03 -4.24 26.15
CA ALA A 138 4.35 -4.79 25.84
C ALA A 138 5.24 -4.88 27.09
N LEU A 139 5.27 -3.83 27.92
CA LEU A 139 6.04 -3.81 29.17
C LEU A 139 5.51 -4.79 30.22
N ALA A 140 4.21 -5.14 30.16
CA ALA A 140 3.62 -6.16 31.03
C ALA A 140 4.02 -7.61 30.66
N GLN A 141 4.70 -7.82 29.53
CA GLN A 141 5.09 -9.17 29.10
C GLN A 141 6.36 -9.67 29.79
N PRO A 142 6.50 -10.98 30.03
CA PRO A 142 7.67 -11.54 30.73
C PRO A 142 8.98 -11.44 29.92
N TRP A 143 8.90 -11.13 28.63
CA TRP A 143 10.08 -10.92 27.78
C TRP A 143 10.58 -9.47 27.82
N ALA A 144 9.87 -8.52 28.45
CA ALA A 144 10.31 -7.14 28.58
C ALA A 144 11.17 -6.95 29.85
N ASP A 145 12.26 -6.18 29.75
CA ASP A 145 13.12 -5.85 30.90
C ASP A 145 12.77 -4.51 31.58
N GLY A 146 11.69 -3.86 31.15
CA GLY A 146 11.21 -2.58 31.66
C GLY A 146 11.67 -1.36 30.85
N ARG A 147 12.71 -1.49 30.02
CA ARG A 147 13.20 -0.39 29.17
C ARG A 147 12.46 -0.33 27.85
N VAL A 148 12.18 0.87 27.35
CA VAL A 148 11.40 1.06 26.13
C VAL A 148 11.91 2.22 25.27
N ALA A 149 11.87 2.02 23.96
CA ALA A 149 12.08 3.04 22.93
C ALA A 149 10.97 2.95 21.87
N ILE A 150 10.88 3.98 21.02
CA ILE A 150 9.90 4.03 19.93
C ILE A 150 10.55 4.41 18.60
N LEU A 151 10.13 3.73 17.54
CA LEU A 151 10.49 4.00 16.16
C LEU A 151 9.20 4.22 15.36
N GLY A 152 9.10 5.36 14.68
CA GLY A 152 7.95 5.67 13.84
C GLY A 152 8.33 6.13 12.44
N HIS A 153 7.50 5.84 11.46
CA HIS A 153 7.63 6.32 10.07
C HIS A 153 6.51 7.30 9.71
N SER A 154 6.84 8.46 9.12
CA SER A 154 5.89 9.46 8.62
C SER A 154 4.85 9.84 9.69
N MET A 155 3.55 9.59 9.50
CA MET A 155 2.53 9.76 10.55
C MET A 155 2.94 9.10 11.88
N GLY A 156 3.48 7.88 11.84
CA GLY A 156 3.95 7.18 13.04
C GLY A 156 5.13 7.87 13.71
N SER A 157 5.98 8.59 12.96
CA SER A 157 7.08 9.39 13.53
C SER A 157 6.56 10.63 14.26
N TYR A 158 5.53 11.28 13.71
CA TYR A 158 4.86 12.42 14.33
C TYR A 158 4.22 12.01 15.68
N ILE A 159 3.54 10.86 15.72
CA ILE A 159 2.99 10.30 16.96
C ILE A 159 4.10 9.87 17.93
N ALA A 160 5.16 9.22 17.43
CA ALA A 160 6.26 8.75 18.27
C ALA A 160 6.99 9.89 19.01
N VAL A 161 7.28 10.99 18.31
CA VAL A 161 7.93 12.15 18.91
C VAL A 161 7.05 12.76 20.00
N ARG A 162 5.74 12.94 19.74
CA ARG A 162 4.80 13.48 20.73
C ARG A 162 4.61 12.57 21.93
N GLN A 163 4.53 11.26 21.71
CA GLN A 163 4.45 10.29 22.80
C GLN A 163 5.69 10.37 23.70
N ALA A 164 6.87 10.48 23.11
CA ALA A 164 8.12 10.55 23.87
C ALA A 164 8.31 11.88 24.65
N VAL A 165 7.53 12.92 24.35
CA VAL A 165 7.48 14.13 25.16
C VAL A 165 6.70 13.91 26.46
N VAL A 166 5.65 13.09 26.43
CA VAL A 166 4.72 12.92 27.56
C VAL A 166 4.93 11.62 28.36
N ASP A 167 5.60 10.64 27.78
CA ASP A 167 5.86 9.33 28.40
C ASP A 167 7.35 9.21 28.79
N GLU A 168 7.64 9.50 30.06
CA GLU A 168 9.00 9.49 30.63
C GLU A 168 9.69 8.12 30.57
N ARG A 169 8.96 7.04 30.27
CA ARG A 169 9.54 5.70 30.10
C ARG A 169 10.31 5.56 28.80
N LEU A 170 10.02 6.38 27.79
CA LEU A 170 10.66 6.30 26.47
C LEU A 170 12.08 6.88 26.53
N GLU A 171 13.07 6.00 26.55
CA GLU A 171 14.51 6.37 26.66
C GLU A 171 15.12 6.79 25.32
N ALA A 172 14.48 6.47 24.19
CA ALA A 172 14.88 6.90 22.85
C ALA A 172 13.74 6.92 21.83
N THR A 173 13.86 7.83 20.88
CA THR A 173 12.97 8.01 19.74
C THR A 173 13.73 7.97 18.42
N VAL A 174 13.27 7.14 17.48
CA VAL A 174 13.73 7.11 16.08
C VAL A 174 12.60 7.58 15.17
N ALA A 175 12.73 8.79 14.65
CA ALA A 175 11.74 9.44 13.78
C ALA A 175 12.21 9.37 12.32
N VAL A 176 11.54 8.52 11.51
CA VAL A 176 11.86 8.31 10.09
C VAL A 176 10.87 9.06 9.21
N SER A 177 11.35 9.86 8.25
CA SER A 177 10.51 10.72 7.40
C SER A 177 9.61 11.65 8.21
N MET A 178 10.21 12.34 9.18
CA MET A 178 9.48 13.10 10.18
C MET A 178 9.14 14.51 9.74
N SER A 179 8.02 15.00 10.29
CA SER A 179 7.57 16.39 10.27
C SER A 179 6.91 16.64 11.61
N ASN A 180 7.47 17.51 12.47
CA ASN A 180 6.85 17.81 13.76
C ASN A 180 7.30 19.16 14.33
N ASP A 181 6.41 19.78 15.09
CA ASP A 181 6.58 21.05 15.80
C ASP A 181 6.78 20.89 17.33
N SER A 182 6.61 19.68 17.87
CA SER A 182 6.71 19.42 19.33
C SER A 182 8.14 19.13 19.80
N ILE A 183 9.14 19.31 18.93
CA ILE A 183 10.54 19.11 19.28
C ILE A 183 11.06 20.40 19.89
N THR A 184 11.72 20.28 21.04
CA THR A 184 12.44 21.39 21.67
C THR A 184 13.94 21.07 21.69
N ALA A 185 14.73 22.01 22.19
CA ALA A 185 16.17 21.81 22.39
C ALA A 185 16.48 20.55 23.23
N THR A 186 15.57 20.16 24.13
CA THR A 186 15.78 19.07 25.09
C THR A 186 14.75 17.94 25.00
N GLU A 187 13.58 18.15 24.38
CA GLU A 187 12.51 17.14 24.30
C GLU A 187 12.21 16.69 22.86
N PRO A 188 11.89 15.40 22.63
CA PRO A 188 11.88 14.26 23.59
C PRO A 188 13.30 13.77 23.96
N PRO A 189 13.54 13.02 25.05
CA PRO A 189 14.87 12.46 25.33
C PRO A 189 15.37 11.59 24.16
N ASN A 190 16.67 11.65 23.86
CA ASN A 190 17.33 10.92 22.77
C ASN A 190 16.52 10.82 21.46
N LEU A 191 16.68 11.80 20.57
CA LEU A 191 15.99 11.84 19.27
C LEU A 191 16.95 11.64 18.09
N LEU A 192 16.73 10.56 17.34
CA LEU A 192 17.29 10.34 16.02
C LEU A 192 16.26 10.68 14.94
N MET A 193 16.65 11.51 13.99
CA MET A 193 15.84 11.93 12.84
C MET A 193 16.48 11.41 11.56
N ILE A 194 15.75 10.61 10.78
CA ILE A 194 16.26 10.00 9.55
C ILE A 194 15.37 10.39 8.38
N GLN A 195 15.86 11.28 7.52
CA GLN A 195 15.16 11.68 6.30
C GLN A 195 15.78 11.00 5.08
N GLY A 196 15.00 10.75 4.04
CA GLY A 196 15.47 10.33 2.73
C GLY A 196 16.05 11.52 1.97
N GLU A 197 17.15 11.29 1.26
CA GLU A 197 17.80 12.33 0.44
C GLU A 197 16.87 12.95 -0.62
N TRP A 198 15.81 12.24 -1.03
CA TRP A 198 14.82 12.75 -1.98
C TRP A 198 13.60 13.40 -1.32
N GLU A 199 13.57 13.52 0.01
CA GLU A 199 12.50 14.17 0.77
C GLU A 199 12.75 15.67 0.93
N GLY A 200 12.97 16.38 -0.18
CA GLY A 200 13.38 17.79 -0.17
C GLY A 200 12.50 18.74 0.67
N ARG A 201 11.22 18.40 0.87
CA ARG A 201 10.30 19.17 1.72
C ARG A 201 10.43 18.88 3.21
N LEU A 202 10.86 17.68 3.61
CA LEU A 202 10.96 17.27 5.01
C LEU A 202 12.40 17.41 5.57
N ILE A 203 13.40 17.56 4.69
CA ILE A 203 14.79 17.81 5.11
C ILE A 203 14.91 19.06 6.01
N PRO A 204 14.26 20.22 5.71
CA PRO A 204 14.31 21.37 6.59
C PRO A 204 13.83 21.06 8.02
N ASP A 205 12.73 20.32 8.19
CA ASP A 205 12.16 20.01 9.51
C ASP A 205 13.18 19.31 10.42
N ALA A 206 13.90 18.31 9.89
CA ALA A 206 14.91 17.58 10.66
C ALA A 206 16.16 18.43 10.97
N ARG A 207 16.56 19.31 10.04
CA ARG A 207 17.68 20.23 10.27
C ARG A 207 17.33 21.26 11.33
N ASP A 208 16.18 21.90 11.17
CA ASP A 208 15.75 22.98 12.05
C ASP A 208 15.53 22.43 13.47
N ALA A 209 15.01 21.20 13.60
CA ALA A 209 14.92 20.49 14.87
C ALA A 209 16.30 20.15 15.49
N LEU A 210 17.31 19.77 14.70
CA LEU A 210 18.68 19.59 15.19
C LEU A 210 19.29 20.91 15.67
N HIS A 211 19.03 21.99 14.95
CA HIS A 211 19.52 23.34 15.26
C HIS A 211 18.92 23.95 16.52
N LEU A 212 17.80 23.43 17.02
CA LEU A 212 17.29 23.79 18.36
C LEU A 212 18.26 23.36 19.46
N ALA A 213 19.00 22.26 19.27
CA ALA A 213 19.99 21.78 20.24
C ALA A 213 21.38 22.38 20.01
N ASP A 214 21.81 22.51 18.75
CA ASP A 214 23.06 23.18 18.38
C ASP A 214 22.93 23.83 16.99
N PRO A 215 22.93 25.18 16.88
CA PRO A 215 22.80 25.89 15.61
C PRO A 215 23.90 25.59 14.58
N ASP A 216 25.07 25.12 15.02
CA ASP A 216 26.21 24.82 14.15
C ASP A 216 26.27 23.35 13.70
N ALA A 217 25.39 22.49 14.23
CA ALA A 217 25.38 21.06 13.92
C ALA A 217 24.96 20.79 12.47
N ALA A 218 25.64 19.84 11.82
CA ALA A 218 25.32 19.35 10.49
C ALA A 218 24.63 17.98 10.53
N PHE A 219 24.01 17.60 9.41
CA PHE A 219 23.55 16.22 9.24
C PHE A 219 24.72 15.24 9.41
N GLY A 220 24.54 14.25 10.28
CA GLY A 220 25.59 13.30 10.64
C GLY A 220 26.37 13.65 11.89
N ASP A 221 26.14 14.81 12.51
CA ASP A 221 26.64 15.14 13.84
C ASP A 221 25.70 14.60 14.93
N THR A 222 26.27 14.22 16.06
CA THR A 222 25.52 13.88 17.28
C THR A 222 25.79 14.96 18.31
N VAL A 223 24.75 15.66 18.73
CA VAL A 223 24.78 16.64 19.82
C VAL A 223 24.35 15.92 21.09
N GLY A 224 25.11 16.04 22.18
CA GLY A 224 24.85 15.29 23.43
C GLY A 224 25.36 13.85 23.40
N ASP A 225 24.97 13.04 24.39
CA ASP A 225 25.36 11.64 24.57
C ASP A 225 24.12 10.74 24.73
N PRO A 226 23.90 9.75 23.83
CA PRO A 226 22.78 8.82 23.93
C PRO A 226 22.72 8.08 25.27
N ALA A 227 23.86 7.81 25.91
CA ALA A 227 23.91 7.14 27.20
C ALA A 227 23.44 8.03 28.36
N GLU A 228 23.44 9.36 28.18
CA GLU A 228 22.95 10.34 29.16
C GLU A 228 21.49 10.75 28.92
N GLY A 229 20.85 10.26 27.86
CA GLY A 229 19.44 10.58 27.55
C GLY A 229 19.22 11.93 26.86
N ASN A 230 20.28 12.67 26.55
CA ASN A 230 20.20 14.06 26.07
C ASN A 230 20.58 14.23 24.58
N ALA A 231 20.71 13.14 23.83
CA ALA A 231 21.26 13.22 22.48
C ALA A 231 20.27 13.62 21.38
N ARG A 232 20.82 14.22 20.34
CA ARG A 232 20.15 14.63 19.10
C ARG A 232 21.01 14.31 17.90
N ARG A 233 20.40 13.71 16.88
CA ARG A 233 21.07 13.42 15.62
C ARG A 233 20.07 13.52 14.47
N ALA A 234 20.45 14.21 13.39
CA ALA A 234 19.74 14.14 12.13
C ALA A 234 20.65 13.54 11.05
N VAL A 235 20.12 12.66 10.21
CA VAL A 235 20.86 12.04 9.10
C VAL A 235 20.03 11.96 7.82
N LEU A 236 20.72 11.91 6.68
CA LEU A 236 20.11 11.71 5.37
C LEU A 236 20.43 10.31 4.84
N ALA A 237 19.40 9.50 4.66
CA ALA A 237 19.50 8.20 4.01
C ALA A 237 19.69 8.38 2.50
N PRO A 238 20.77 7.85 1.91
CA PRO A 238 21.14 8.14 0.53
C PRO A 238 20.21 7.45 -0.48
N ASN A 239 19.90 8.13 -1.58
CA ASN A 239 19.16 7.60 -2.75
C ASN A 239 17.80 6.96 -2.43
N VAL A 240 17.07 7.46 -1.43
CA VAL A 240 15.75 6.94 -1.08
C VAL A 240 14.72 8.05 -0.94
N GLU A 241 13.50 7.73 -1.37
CA GLU A 241 12.31 8.54 -1.15
C GLU A 241 11.52 8.07 0.09
N HIS A 242 10.41 8.77 0.33
CA HIS A 242 9.55 8.71 1.52
C HIS A 242 9.04 7.32 1.88
N VAL A 243 8.68 6.50 0.90
CA VAL A 243 8.18 5.14 1.16
C VAL A 243 9.35 4.15 1.27
N GLY A 244 10.31 4.22 0.36
CA GLY A 244 11.43 3.30 0.24
C GLY A 244 12.42 3.33 1.40
N ILE A 245 12.49 4.44 2.15
CA ILE A 245 13.37 4.61 3.32
C ILE A 245 13.18 3.51 4.37
N ILE A 246 11.97 2.96 4.52
CA ILE A 246 11.68 1.89 5.50
C ILE A 246 12.46 0.59 5.21
N TRP A 247 12.90 0.39 3.96
CA TRP A 247 13.75 -0.73 3.55
C TRP A 247 15.21 -0.33 3.37
N SER A 248 15.57 0.93 3.66
CA SER A 248 16.94 1.42 3.49
C SER A 248 17.89 0.75 4.47
N PRO A 249 18.94 0.05 4.00
CA PRO A 249 19.94 -0.53 4.89
C PRO A 249 20.65 0.54 5.73
N PHE A 250 20.74 1.78 5.24
CA PHE A 250 21.29 2.90 6.00
C PHE A 250 20.39 3.25 7.20
N MET A 251 19.10 3.47 6.96
CA MET A 251 18.11 3.75 8.02
C MET A 251 18.14 2.66 9.09
N LEU A 252 18.10 1.39 8.68
CA LEU A 252 18.07 0.24 9.60
C LEU A 252 19.34 0.15 10.47
N ARG A 253 20.51 0.51 9.92
CA ARG A 253 21.77 0.53 10.68
C ARG A 253 21.84 1.70 11.65
N GLU A 254 21.45 2.90 11.21
CA GLU A 254 21.43 4.09 12.07
C GLU A 254 20.44 3.89 13.24
N ALA A 255 19.25 3.37 12.97
CA ALA A 255 18.25 3.06 14.01
C ALA A 255 18.79 2.05 15.03
N ARG A 256 19.43 0.96 14.58
CA ARG A 256 20.03 -0.02 15.49
C ARG A 256 21.16 0.60 16.30
N ALA A 257 22.09 1.32 15.66
CA ALA A 257 23.24 1.92 16.32
C ALA A 257 22.83 2.95 17.37
N TRP A 258 21.79 3.72 17.09
CA TRP A 258 21.20 4.67 18.04
C TRP A 258 20.65 3.99 19.29
N LEU A 259 19.82 2.95 19.09
CA LEU A 259 19.25 2.20 20.20
C LEU A 259 20.31 1.42 20.99
N ASP A 260 21.34 0.90 20.31
CA ASP A 260 22.49 0.26 20.96
C ASP A 260 23.21 1.25 21.87
N ALA A 261 23.49 2.45 21.37
CA ALA A 261 24.14 3.50 22.14
C ALA A 261 23.31 3.94 23.36
N THR A 262 22.00 4.16 23.19
CA THR A 262 21.10 4.51 24.31
C THR A 262 21.07 3.43 25.39
N PHE A 263 20.93 2.16 25.01
CA PHE A 263 20.75 1.07 25.97
C PHE A 263 22.05 0.46 26.48
N GLY A 264 23.21 1.02 26.11
CA GLY A 264 24.54 0.51 26.49
C GLY A 264 24.81 -0.88 25.92
N ARG A 265 24.37 -1.14 24.70
CA ARG A 265 24.47 -2.42 24.00
C ARG A 265 25.40 -2.31 22.80
N GLU A 266 25.85 -3.46 22.32
CA GLU A 266 26.57 -3.57 21.05
C GLU A 266 25.97 -4.74 20.27
N SER A 267 25.37 -4.44 19.12
CA SER A 267 24.76 -5.45 18.27
C SER A 267 25.47 -5.54 16.92
N ALA A 268 25.93 -6.74 16.57
CA ALA A 268 26.54 -7.04 15.29
C ALA A 268 25.57 -7.73 14.31
N GLY A 269 25.95 -7.84 13.04
CA GLY A 269 25.21 -8.59 12.03
C GLY A 269 24.57 -7.73 10.94
N GLU A 270 24.04 -8.39 9.91
CA GLU A 270 23.39 -7.74 8.78
C GLU A 270 21.97 -7.27 9.13
N VAL A 271 21.60 -6.10 8.61
CA VAL A 271 20.22 -5.61 8.63
C VAL A 271 19.37 -6.35 7.60
N ALA A 272 18.05 -6.41 7.83
CA ALA A 272 17.14 -7.10 6.93
C ALA A 272 17.16 -6.52 5.51
N LYS A 273 17.29 -7.37 4.48
CA LYS A 273 17.38 -6.96 3.07
C LYS A 273 16.06 -7.26 2.34
N MET A 274 14.96 -6.61 2.71
CA MET A 274 13.65 -6.96 2.15
C MET A 274 13.29 -6.24 0.83
N GLY A 275 13.59 -4.95 0.70
CA GLY A 275 13.02 -4.10 -0.37
C GLY A 275 13.28 -4.62 -1.79
N GLY A 276 14.51 -5.02 -2.09
CA GLY A 276 14.87 -5.58 -3.41
C GLY A 276 14.14 -6.89 -3.74
N TRP A 277 14.00 -7.79 -2.75
CA TRP A 277 13.29 -9.06 -2.93
C TRP A 277 11.78 -8.85 -3.03
N VAL A 278 11.21 -7.89 -2.29
CA VAL A 278 9.80 -7.49 -2.47
C VAL A 278 9.57 -6.98 -3.89
N ALA A 279 10.41 -6.06 -4.38
CA ALA A 279 10.29 -5.54 -5.74
C ALA A 279 10.39 -6.65 -6.81
N LEU A 280 11.33 -7.58 -6.63
CA LEU A 280 11.50 -8.72 -7.53
C LEU A 280 10.30 -9.69 -7.47
N LEU A 281 9.75 -9.94 -6.28
CA LEU A 281 8.56 -10.79 -6.08
C LEU A 281 7.36 -10.21 -6.82
N LEU A 282 7.03 -8.94 -6.55
CA LEU A 282 5.86 -8.28 -7.15
C LEU A 282 6.01 -8.16 -8.67
N THR A 283 7.21 -7.83 -9.16
CA THR A 283 7.53 -7.79 -10.60
C THR A 283 7.40 -9.17 -11.23
N GLY A 284 7.90 -10.21 -10.56
CA GLY A 284 7.80 -11.61 -11.00
C GLY A 284 6.34 -12.05 -11.14
N ILE A 285 5.50 -11.73 -10.15
CA ILE A 285 4.05 -11.99 -10.19
C ILE A 285 3.41 -11.23 -11.36
N VAL A 286 3.61 -9.92 -11.48
CA VAL A 286 3.04 -9.15 -12.59
C VAL A 286 3.49 -9.74 -13.93
N ALA A 287 4.78 -9.97 -14.13
CA ALA A 287 5.34 -10.50 -15.38
C ALA A 287 4.82 -11.90 -15.74
N LEU A 288 4.55 -12.76 -14.74
CA LEU A 288 3.98 -14.10 -14.95
C LEU A 288 2.58 -14.03 -15.58
N GLY A 289 1.84 -12.94 -15.37
CA GLY A 289 0.55 -12.72 -16.02
C GLY A 289 0.60 -12.76 -17.55
N TRP A 290 1.72 -12.36 -18.18
CA TRP A 290 1.84 -12.32 -19.64
C TRP A 290 1.79 -13.70 -20.33
N PRO A 291 2.60 -14.70 -19.91
CA PRO A 291 2.47 -16.06 -20.43
C PRO A 291 1.17 -16.73 -19.98
N LEU A 292 0.72 -16.53 -18.73
CA LEU A 292 -0.52 -17.12 -18.21
C LEU A 292 -1.76 -16.71 -19.03
N ALA A 293 -1.82 -15.45 -19.49
CA ALA A 293 -2.91 -14.97 -20.33
C ALA A 293 -3.07 -15.76 -21.65
N ARG A 294 -2.01 -16.40 -22.15
CA ARG A 294 -1.94 -17.08 -23.46
C ARG A 294 -1.87 -18.60 -23.36
N LEU A 295 -2.11 -19.14 -22.18
CA LEU A 295 -2.06 -20.56 -21.92
C LEU A 295 -3.18 -21.35 -22.64
N ARG A 296 -4.36 -20.73 -22.81
CA ARG A 296 -5.42 -21.28 -23.68
C ARG A 296 -5.24 -20.84 -25.14
N GLU A 297 -5.79 -21.63 -26.06
CA GLU A 297 -5.78 -21.35 -27.49
C GLU A 297 -6.28 -19.93 -27.78
N ARG A 298 -5.63 -19.27 -28.75
CA ARG A 298 -6.02 -17.94 -29.21
C ARG A 298 -7.43 -18.00 -29.75
N THR A 299 -8.32 -17.16 -29.22
CA THR A 299 -9.51 -16.80 -29.99
C THR A 299 -9.06 -15.98 -31.20
N HIS A 300 -9.44 -16.42 -32.40
CA HIS A 300 -9.20 -15.70 -33.65
C HIS A 300 -10.32 -14.70 -33.94
N ASP A 301 -11.07 -14.30 -32.91
CA ASP A 301 -12.19 -13.39 -33.08
C ASP A 301 -11.69 -12.07 -33.68
N PRO A 302 -12.30 -11.62 -34.79
CA PRO A 302 -11.89 -10.40 -35.45
C PRO A 302 -11.94 -9.24 -34.47
N ARG A 303 -11.02 -8.30 -34.66
CA ARG A 303 -11.03 -7.05 -33.91
C ARG A 303 -12.38 -6.36 -34.17
N PRO A 304 -13.14 -5.98 -33.12
CA PRO A 304 -14.33 -5.16 -33.34
C PRO A 304 -13.93 -3.86 -34.04
N GLU A 305 -14.84 -3.29 -34.84
CA GLU A 305 -14.58 -1.99 -35.45
C GLU A 305 -14.24 -0.97 -34.36
N PRO A 306 -13.09 -0.29 -34.45
CA PRO A 306 -12.71 0.68 -33.44
C PRO A 306 -13.70 1.84 -33.40
N LEU A 307 -14.02 2.31 -32.19
CA LEU A 307 -14.69 3.60 -31.97
C LEU A 307 -14.09 4.69 -32.87
N SER A 308 -14.92 5.51 -33.50
CA SER A 308 -14.40 6.67 -34.23
C SER A 308 -13.65 7.60 -33.27
N ARG A 309 -12.64 8.33 -33.76
CA ARG A 309 -11.84 9.24 -32.91
C ARG A 309 -12.70 10.22 -32.13
N ARG A 310 -13.75 10.77 -32.76
CA ARG A 310 -14.69 11.71 -32.12
C ARG A 310 -15.47 11.03 -30.99
N ARG A 311 -16.05 9.85 -31.25
CA ARG A 311 -16.80 9.10 -30.24
C ARG A 311 -15.90 8.75 -29.04
N PHE A 312 -14.70 8.23 -29.31
CA PHE A 312 -13.73 7.92 -28.27
C PHE A 312 -13.42 9.14 -27.38
N LEU A 313 -13.12 10.30 -27.98
CA LEU A 313 -12.81 11.52 -27.22
C LEU A 313 -14.00 11.98 -26.38
N VAL A 314 -15.22 11.86 -26.88
CA VAL A 314 -16.42 12.18 -26.09
C VAL A 314 -16.56 11.22 -24.90
N VAL A 315 -16.41 9.91 -25.09
CA VAL A 315 -16.48 8.95 -23.96
C VAL A 315 -15.35 9.20 -22.94
N ALA A 316 -14.15 9.58 -23.39
CA ALA A 316 -13.04 9.82 -22.48
C ALA A 316 -13.12 11.18 -21.74
N LEU A 317 -13.57 12.24 -22.41
CA LEU A 317 -13.46 13.61 -21.89
C LEU A 317 -14.76 14.13 -21.29
N LEU A 318 -15.93 13.71 -21.78
CA LEU A 318 -17.20 14.20 -21.25
C LEU A 318 -17.42 13.78 -19.79
N PRO A 319 -17.21 12.51 -19.38
CA PRO A 319 -17.33 12.13 -17.97
C PRO A 319 -16.30 12.84 -17.09
N ALA A 320 -15.07 13.06 -17.60
CA ALA A 320 -14.02 13.75 -16.87
C ALA A 320 -14.36 15.21 -16.53
N LEU A 321 -15.26 15.84 -17.30
CA LEU A 321 -15.76 17.18 -17.01
C LEU A 321 -17.06 17.13 -16.19
N VAL A 322 -18.00 16.29 -16.58
CA VAL A 322 -19.36 16.28 -16.00
C VAL A 322 -19.38 15.70 -14.58
N VAL A 323 -18.63 14.62 -14.33
CA VAL A 323 -18.66 13.92 -13.04
C VAL A 323 -18.18 14.79 -11.87
N PRO A 324 -17.01 15.44 -11.91
CA PRO A 324 -16.57 16.27 -10.78
C PRO A 324 -17.53 17.43 -10.51
N LEU A 325 -18.11 18.04 -11.55
CA LEU A 325 -19.11 19.12 -11.40
C LEU A 325 -20.45 18.61 -10.83
N ALA A 326 -20.90 17.43 -11.26
CA ALA A 326 -22.14 16.83 -10.78
C ALA A 326 -22.03 16.31 -9.33
N LEU A 327 -20.84 15.86 -8.92
CA LEU A 327 -20.57 15.38 -7.57
C LEU A 327 -20.10 16.49 -6.62
N ALA A 328 -19.73 17.67 -7.10
CA ALA A 328 -19.36 18.80 -6.25
C ALA A 328 -20.39 19.13 -5.14
N PRO A 329 -21.71 19.18 -5.40
CA PRO A 329 -22.70 19.44 -4.35
C PRO A 329 -23.06 18.22 -3.51
N VAL A 330 -22.50 17.04 -3.81
CA VAL A 330 -22.84 15.79 -3.10
C VAL A 330 -21.92 15.65 -1.90
N ASP A 331 -22.51 15.55 -0.72
CA ASP A 331 -21.81 15.29 0.54
C ASP A 331 -22.44 14.09 1.23
N THR A 332 -21.65 13.03 1.40
CA THR A 332 -22.11 11.77 2.00
C THR A 332 -21.08 11.27 3.00
N HIS A 333 -21.58 10.72 4.12
CA HIS A 333 -20.81 10.16 5.24
C HIS A 333 -21.34 8.77 5.63
N LEU A 334 -21.56 7.90 4.64
CA LEU A 334 -22.06 6.53 4.77
C LEU A 334 -20.98 5.46 5.05
N LEU A 335 -19.74 5.65 4.62
CA LEU A 335 -18.63 4.70 4.79
C LEU A 335 -17.55 5.32 5.68
N PRO A 336 -17.03 4.59 6.67
CA PRO A 336 -16.03 5.10 7.58
C PRO A 336 -14.64 5.00 6.94
N VAL A 337 -14.40 5.57 5.75
CA VAL A 337 -13.09 5.58 5.07
C VAL A 337 -12.90 6.90 4.37
N LEU A 338 -11.74 7.52 4.59
CA LEU A 338 -11.40 8.82 4.01
C LEU A 338 -11.59 8.79 2.49
N VAL A 339 -12.50 9.64 2.03
CA VAL A 339 -12.82 9.87 0.62
C VAL A 339 -13.31 8.64 -0.16
N ALA A 340 -13.52 7.49 0.49
CA ALA A 340 -13.93 6.27 -0.21
C ALA A 340 -15.30 6.42 -0.86
N GLU A 341 -16.23 7.13 -0.23
CA GLU A 341 -17.55 7.39 -0.80
C GLU A 341 -17.47 8.24 -2.05
N TYR A 342 -16.77 9.37 -1.96
CA TYR A 342 -16.55 10.24 -3.11
C TYR A 342 -15.88 9.45 -4.23
N LEU A 343 -14.84 8.68 -3.91
CA LEU A 343 -14.12 7.87 -4.89
C LEU A 343 -15.02 6.79 -5.51
N ALA A 344 -15.83 6.07 -4.72
CA ALA A 344 -16.80 5.10 -5.20
C ALA A 344 -17.85 5.74 -6.12
N MET A 345 -18.42 6.88 -5.72
CA MET A 345 -19.37 7.66 -6.50
C MET A 345 -18.74 8.19 -7.78
N HIS A 346 -17.51 8.69 -7.72
CA HIS A 346 -16.77 9.20 -8.88
C HIS A 346 -16.51 8.09 -9.89
N PHE A 347 -16.03 6.92 -9.43
CA PHE A 347 -15.88 5.74 -10.28
C PHE A 347 -17.24 5.28 -10.86
N ALA A 348 -18.30 5.24 -10.05
CA ALA A 348 -19.62 4.81 -10.49
C ALA A 348 -20.20 5.76 -11.55
N ALA A 349 -20.27 7.06 -11.26
CA ALA A 349 -20.80 8.07 -12.17
C ALA A 349 -19.98 8.12 -13.47
N TYR A 350 -18.64 8.10 -13.38
CA TYR A 350 -17.76 8.09 -14.54
C TYR A 350 -17.95 6.83 -15.39
N GLY A 351 -17.93 5.65 -14.74
CA GLY A 351 -18.07 4.37 -15.40
C GLY A 351 -19.44 4.20 -16.05
N LEU A 352 -20.52 4.50 -15.33
CA LEU A 352 -21.89 4.40 -15.84
C LEU A 352 -22.15 5.39 -16.98
N LEU A 353 -21.69 6.64 -16.88
CA LEU A 353 -21.81 7.61 -17.98
C LEU A 353 -21.03 7.14 -19.21
N SER A 354 -19.81 6.63 -19.02
CA SER A 354 -19.00 6.07 -20.11
C SER A 354 -19.70 4.88 -20.78
N LEU A 355 -20.24 3.95 -19.99
CA LEU A 355 -20.99 2.79 -20.49
C LEU A 355 -22.27 3.21 -21.20
N ALA A 356 -22.99 4.21 -20.69
CA ALA A 356 -24.20 4.74 -21.31
C ALA A 356 -23.90 5.36 -22.68
N LEU A 357 -22.81 6.12 -22.82
CA LEU A 357 -22.37 6.67 -24.11
C LEU A 357 -21.99 5.57 -25.11
N LEU A 358 -21.26 4.55 -24.65
CA LEU A 358 -20.91 3.38 -25.47
C LEU A 358 -22.17 2.60 -25.90
N TRP A 359 -23.11 2.41 -24.98
CA TRP A 359 -24.38 1.74 -25.25
C TRP A 359 -25.24 2.52 -26.24
N TRP A 360 -25.36 3.84 -26.06
CA TRP A 360 -26.09 4.75 -26.96
C TRP A 360 -25.60 4.67 -28.41
N TRP A 361 -24.30 4.46 -28.63
CA TRP A 361 -23.72 4.27 -29.97
C TRP A 361 -23.69 2.83 -30.47
N GLY A 362 -24.30 1.89 -29.74
CA GLY A 362 -24.35 0.47 -30.14
C GLY A 362 -23.02 -0.27 -30.00
N GLU A 363 -22.08 0.29 -29.23
CA GLU A 363 -20.73 -0.25 -29.03
C GLU A 363 -20.72 -1.34 -27.93
N VAL A 364 -21.76 -1.36 -27.08
CA VAL A 364 -21.98 -2.42 -26.08
C VAL A 364 -22.97 -3.44 -26.63
N ARG A 365 -22.51 -4.68 -26.80
CA ARG A 365 -23.36 -5.81 -27.22
C ARG A 365 -23.56 -6.78 -26.06
N TRP A 366 -24.82 -7.15 -25.81
CA TRP A 366 -25.16 -8.13 -24.79
C TRP A 366 -24.70 -9.52 -25.22
N PRO A 367 -23.83 -10.20 -24.44
CA PRO A 367 -23.38 -11.53 -24.77
C PRO A 367 -24.51 -12.55 -24.56
N GLY A 368 -24.57 -13.59 -25.40
CA GLY A 368 -25.40 -14.76 -25.11
C GLY A 368 -24.94 -15.48 -23.84
N ARG A 369 -25.81 -16.29 -23.23
CA ARG A 369 -25.58 -16.95 -21.92
C ARG A 369 -24.22 -17.67 -21.81
N ALA A 370 -23.85 -18.42 -22.85
CA ALA A 370 -22.58 -19.15 -22.87
C ALA A 370 -21.35 -18.22 -22.86
N GLU A 371 -21.43 -17.09 -23.59
CA GLU A 371 -20.34 -16.12 -23.65
C GLU A 371 -20.27 -15.27 -22.39
N ALA A 372 -21.42 -14.93 -21.78
CA ALA A 372 -21.49 -14.32 -20.46
C ALA A 372 -20.79 -15.19 -19.41
N GLY A 373 -21.03 -16.50 -19.42
CA GLY A 373 -20.34 -17.45 -18.53
C GLY A 373 -18.81 -17.42 -18.70
N ARG A 374 -18.31 -17.36 -19.95
CA ARG A 374 -16.87 -17.26 -20.23
C ARG A 374 -16.27 -15.93 -19.77
N ILE A 375 -17.00 -14.83 -19.95
CA ILE A 375 -16.61 -13.50 -19.47
C ILE A 375 -16.49 -13.51 -17.94
N LEU A 376 -17.47 -14.06 -17.23
CA LEU A 376 -17.47 -14.13 -15.77
C LEU A 376 -16.37 -15.05 -15.22
N VAL A 377 -16.12 -16.20 -15.86
CA VAL A 377 -14.99 -17.07 -15.50
C VAL A 377 -13.67 -16.33 -15.68
N LEU A 378 -13.48 -15.61 -16.78
CA LEU A 378 -12.27 -14.82 -17.01
C LEU A 378 -12.12 -13.70 -15.98
N ALA A 379 -13.21 -13.00 -15.66
CA ALA A 379 -13.22 -11.98 -14.62
C ALA A 379 -12.83 -12.56 -13.26
N GLY A 380 -13.39 -13.72 -12.90
CA GLY A 380 -13.03 -14.44 -11.68
C GLY A 380 -11.56 -14.83 -11.64
N LEU A 381 -10.97 -15.30 -12.75
CA LEU A 381 -9.54 -15.62 -12.81
C LEU A 381 -8.64 -14.39 -12.65
N VAL A 382 -9.00 -13.27 -13.30
CA VAL A 382 -8.26 -12.01 -13.17
C VAL A 382 -8.35 -11.46 -11.76
N ALA A 383 -9.56 -11.45 -11.17
CA ALA A 383 -9.79 -11.03 -9.80
C ALA A 383 -9.02 -11.93 -8.83
N PHE A 384 -9.09 -13.26 -8.99
CA PHE A 384 -8.33 -14.21 -8.17
C PHE A 384 -6.83 -13.99 -8.25
N TYR A 385 -6.29 -13.71 -9.45
CA TYR A 385 -4.87 -13.45 -9.60
C TYR A 385 -4.43 -12.17 -8.87
N GLY A 386 -5.18 -11.08 -9.02
CA GLY A 386 -4.88 -9.82 -8.31
C GLY A 386 -5.09 -9.93 -6.79
N ILE A 387 -6.23 -10.47 -6.36
CA ILE A 387 -6.62 -10.52 -4.95
C ILE A 387 -5.86 -11.60 -4.19
N CYS A 388 -5.75 -12.80 -4.73
CA CYS A 388 -5.17 -13.92 -4.01
C CYS A 388 -3.67 -14.06 -4.27
N VAL A 389 -3.20 -14.01 -5.53
CA VAL A 389 -1.76 -14.22 -5.80
C VAL A 389 -0.94 -12.97 -5.46
N PHE A 390 -1.31 -11.83 -6.04
CA PHE A 390 -0.62 -10.57 -5.74
C PHE A 390 -0.94 -10.09 -4.32
N GLY A 391 -2.20 -10.18 -3.90
CA GLY A 391 -2.60 -9.76 -2.56
C GLY A 391 -1.98 -10.56 -1.40
N LEU A 392 -1.76 -11.88 -1.53
CA LEU A 392 -1.04 -12.63 -0.49
C LEU A 392 0.42 -12.18 -0.35
N ALA A 393 1.10 -11.87 -1.47
CA ALA A 393 2.45 -11.34 -1.43
C ALA A 393 2.50 -9.96 -0.74
N MET A 394 1.50 -9.12 -1.01
CA MET A 394 1.34 -7.83 -0.34
C MET A 394 1.10 -8.00 1.17
N ASP A 395 0.10 -8.80 1.58
CA ASP A 395 -0.25 -9.00 3.00
C ASP A 395 0.92 -9.55 3.83
N ARG A 396 1.72 -10.43 3.21
CA ARG A 396 2.83 -11.09 3.89
C ARG A 396 4.07 -10.21 4.04
N TYR A 397 4.41 -9.38 3.04
CA TYR A 397 5.72 -8.73 2.97
C TYR A 397 5.69 -7.21 2.84
N VAL A 398 4.53 -6.59 2.60
CA VAL A 398 4.44 -5.16 2.26
C VAL A 398 3.45 -4.43 3.14
N THR A 399 2.17 -4.75 3.05
CA THR A 399 1.13 -4.08 3.83
C THR A 399 -0.09 -4.98 3.92
N SER A 400 -0.90 -4.83 4.97
CA SER A 400 -2.14 -5.57 5.13
C SER A 400 -2.97 -5.48 3.85
N PHE A 401 -3.28 -6.65 3.30
CA PHE A 401 -4.06 -6.78 2.07
C PHE A 401 -5.20 -7.81 2.23
N TYR A 402 -5.37 -8.30 3.45
CA TYR A 402 -6.45 -9.19 3.84
C TYR A 402 -7.53 -8.42 4.62
N PRO A 403 -8.81 -8.47 4.19
CA PRO A 403 -9.86 -7.69 4.82
C PRO A 403 -10.29 -8.29 6.15
N ILE A 404 -10.48 -7.41 7.12
CA ILE A 404 -11.31 -7.66 8.29
C ILE A 404 -12.80 -7.45 7.93
N PRO A 405 -13.75 -7.97 8.73
CA PRO A 405 -15.17 -7.98 8.37
C PRO A 405 -15.75 -6.62 7.94
N ILE A 406 -15.41 -5.53 8.65
CA ILE A 406 -15.89 -4.18 8.33
C ILE A 406 -15.43 -3.70 6.94
N ARG A 407 -14.24 -4.13 6.49
CA ARG A 407 -13.70 -3.78 5.16
C ARG A 407 -14.44 -4.46 4.02
N LEU A 408 -15.17 -5.55 4.27
CA LEU A 408 -15.95 -6.21 3.21
C LEU A 408 -17.07 -5.31 2.67
N LEU A 409 -17.72 -4.51 3.53
CA LEU A 409 -18.74 -3.55 3.10
C LEU A 409 -18.14 -2.46 2.22
N ILE A 410 -16.98 -1.92 2.62
CA ILE A 410 -16.23 -0.92 1.87
C ILE A 410 -15.83 -1.47 0.49
N ILE A 411 -15.30 -2.69 0.43
CA ILE A 411 -14.92 -3.35 -0.83
C ILE A 411 -16.15 -3.53 -1.73
N CYS A 412 -17.29 -3.95 -1.18
CA CYS A 412 -18.54 -4.09 -1.93
C CYS A 412 -18.99 -2.74 -2.50
N ALA A 413 -18.98 -1.66 -1.70
CA ALA A 413 -19.32 -0.32 -2.17
C ALA A 413 -18.36 0.17 -3.25
N MET A 414 -17.05 -0.02 -3.07
CA MET A 414 -16.04 0.32 -4.07
C MET A 414 -16.21 -0.51 -5.36
N ALA A 415 -16.65 -1.76 -5.28
CA ALA A 415 -16.92 -2.59 -6.44
C ALA A 415 -18.08 -2.06 -7.29
N LEU A 416 -19.10 -1.44 -6.67
CA LEU A 416 -20.19 -0.79 -7.39
C LEU A 416 -19.72 0.36 -8.29
N GLY A 417 -18.61 1.02 -7.94
CA GLY A 417 -17.99 2.06 -8.76
C GLY A 417 -16.90 1.55 -9.69
N THR A 418 -15.91 0.83 -9.15
CA THR A 418 -14.70 0.42 -9.88
C THR A 418 -14.99 -0.61 -10.96
N VAL A 419 -15.98 -1.50 -10.80
CA VAL A 419 -16.36 -2.48 -11.83
C VAL A 419 -16.93 -1.83 -13.08
N PRO A 420 -17.96 -0.95 -13.03
CA PRO A 420 -18.44 -0.27 -14.23
C PRO A 420 -17.35 0.63 -14.85
N PHE A 421 -16.52 1.29 -14.05
CA PHE A 421 -15.39 2.07 -14.58
C PHE A 421 -14.38 1.20 -15.34
N MET A 422 -13.88 0.12 -14.73
CA MET A 422 -12.89 -0.74 -15.37
C MET A 422 -13.47 -1.53 -16.55
N LEU A 423 -14.77 -1.82 -16.53
CA LEU A 423 -15.48 -2.35 -17.69
C LEU A 423 -15.47 -1.34 -18.84
N ALA A 424 -15.79 -0.07 -18.57
CA ALA A 424 -15.73 1.01 -19.56
C ALA A 424 -14.31 1.20 -20.12
N ASP A 425 -13.29 1.32 -19.25
CA ASP A 425 -11.88 1.44 -19.65
C ASP A 425 -11.49 0.30 -20.57
N SER A 426 -11.76 -0.96 -20.17
CA SER A 426 -11.38 -2.14 -20.94
C SER A 426 -12.05 -2.20 -22.31
N LEU A 427 -13.30 -1.74 -22.43
CA LEU A 427 -14.00 -1.63 -23.72
C LEU A 427 -13.40 -0.53 -24.58
N MET A 428 -13.15 0.66 -24.02
CA MET A 428 -12.55 1.79 -24.73
C MET A 428 -11.14 1.52 -25.26
N VAL A 429 -10.34 0.74 -24.52
CA VAL A 429 -9.00 0.31 -24.93
C VAL A 429 -9.00 -1.04 -25.65
N GLU A 430 -10.17 -1.56 -25.99
CA GLU A 430 -10.39 -2.79 -26.78
C GLU A 430 -9.68 -4.03 -26.20
N GLY A 431 -9.60 -4.13 -24.87
CA GLY A 431 -8.88 -5.19 -24.17
C GLY A 431 -7.38 -5.14 -24.46
N GLY A 432 -6.83 -3.93 -24.63
CA GLY A 432 -5.43 -3.68 -24.95
C GLY A 432 -5.08 -3.81 -26.43
N ARG A 433 -6.06 -3.86 -27.34
CA ARG A 433 -5.82 -3.82 -28.80
C ARG A 433 -5.82 -2.39 -29.36
N ALA A 434 -6.30 -1.42 -28.59
CA ALA A 434 -6.26 -0.01 -28.95
C ALA A 434 -4.81 0.53 -29.01
N PRO A 435 -4.55 1.56 -29.83
CA PRO A 435 -3.27 2.28 -29.79
C PRO A 435 -3.04 2.95 -28.43
N LEU A 436 -1.77 3.08 -28.03
CA LEU A 436 -1.37 3.56 -26.70
C LEU A 436 -2.02 4.89 -26.30
N TRP A 437 -2.15 5.84 -27.24
CA TRP A 437 -2.76 7.14 -26.96
C TRP A 437 -4.18 7.02 -26.40
N ARG A 438 -4.98 6.01 -26.78
CA ARG A 438 -6.31 5.81 -26.20
C ARG A 438 -6.25 5.44 -24.73
N SER A 439 -5.33 4.56 -24.35
CA SER A 439 -5.16 4.18 -22.96
C SER A 439 -4.65 5.35 -22.12
N VAL A 440 -3.68 6.12 -22.64
CA VAL A 440 -3.17 7.32 -21.99
C VAL A 440 -4.27 8.37 -21.85
N THR A 441 -5.07 8.63 -22.89
CA THR A 441 -6.15 9.61 -22.84
C THR A 441 -7.28 9.19 -21.89
N ALA A 442 -7.77 7.95 -21.96
CA ALA A 442 -8.89 7.51 -21.11
C ALA A 442 -8.52 7.54 -19.62
N ARG A 443 -7.36 7.00 -19.27
CA ARG A 443 -6.90 6.94 -17.87
C ARG A 443 -6.38 8.29 -17.38
N GLY A 444 -5.72 9.05 -18.24
CA GLY A 444 -5.30 10.41 -17.95
C GLY A 444 -6.50 11.34 -17.72
N ALA A 445 -7.57 11.22 -18.51
CA ALA A 445 -8.80 11.98 -18.30
C ALA A 445 -9.47 11.65 -16.96
N PHE A 446 -9.46 10.37 -16.54
CA PHE A 446 -9.94 9.99 -15.20
C PHE A 446 -9.09 10.60 -14.08
N LEU A 447 -7.76 10.55 -14.18
CA LEU A 447 -6.87 11.14 -13.17
C LEU A 447 -7.04 12.67 -13.10
N VAL A 448 -7.18 13.34 -14.26
CA VAL A 448 -7.49 14.78 -14.33
C VAL A 448 -8.86 15.07 -13.70
N SER A 449 -9.85 14.22 -13.92
CA SER A 449 -11.19 14.33 -13.32
C SER A 449 -11.14 14.35 -11.80
N LEU A 450 -10.33 13.47 -11.18
CA LEU A 450 -10.08 13.47 -9.74
C LEU A 450 -9.33 14.74 -9.29
N GLY A 451 -8.36 15.22 -10.08
CA GLY A 451 -7.68 16.48 -9.79
C GLY A 451 -8.61 17.70 -9.84
N VAL A 452 -9.54 17.74 -10.80
CA VAL A 452 -10.58 18.77 -10.88
C VAL A 452 -11.53 18.67 -9.70
N ALA A 453 -11.94 17.46 -9.32
CA ALA A 453 -12.74 17.24 -8.11
C ALA A 453 -12.07 17.84 -6.87
N THR A 454 -10.80 17.53 -6.64
CA THR A 454 -10.04 18.11 -5.51
C THR A 454 -9.90 19.62 -5.63
N ALA A 455 -9.74 20.18 -6.83
CA ALA A 455 -9.67 21.64 -7.00
C ALA A 455 -11.00 22.34 -6.68
N LEU A 456 -12.14 21.68 -6.87
CA LEU A 456 -13.46 22.22 -6.56
C LEU A 456 -13.76 22.21 -5.05
N ASP A 457 -13.15 21.27 -4.32
CA ASP A 457 -13.37 21.06 -2.89
C ASP A 457 -12.10 20.52 -2.23
N PHE A 458 -11.14 21.42 -2.04
CA PHE A 458 -9.80 21.04 -1.61
C PHE A 458 -9.78 20.53 -0.17
N GLU A 459 -10.50 21.18 0.73
CA GLU A 459 -10.55 20.84 2.16
C GLU A 459 -11.02 19.39 2.36
N ARG A 460 -12.10 18.98 1.68
CA ARG A 460 -12.64 17.62 1.84
C ARG A 460 -11.90 16.56 1.02
N LEU A 461 -11.41 16.91 -0.16
CA LEU A 461 -10.91 15.94 -1.15
C LEU A 461 -9.39 15.95 -1.34
N PHE A 462 -8.64 16.69 -0.51
CA PHE A 462 -7.18 16.72 -0.56
C PHE A 462 -6.55 15.32 -0.54
N PHE A 463 -7.09 14.40 0.27
CA PHE A 463 -6.60 13.02 0.35
C PHE A 463 -6.66 12.27 -0.98
N LEU A 464 -7.50 12.67 -1.95
CA LEU A 464 -7.45 12.09 -3.31
C LEU A 464 -6.09 12.26 -3.98
N LEU A 465 -5.37 13.36 -3.68
CA LEU A 465 -4.04 13.60 -4.26
C LEU A 465 -3.02 12.56 -3.78
N VAL A 466 -3.16 12.07 -2.55
CA VAL A 466 -2.35 10.97 -2.00
C VAL A 466 -2.68 9.65 -2.70
N ILE A 467 -3.92 9.48 -3.17
CA ILE A 467 -4.42 8.28 -3.86
C ILE A 467 -3.99 8.24 -5.34
N LEU A 468 -3.85 9.39 -6.00
CA LEU A 468 -3.56 9.48 -7.43
C LEU A 468 -2.32 8.64 -7.87
N PRO A 469 -1.16 8.67 -7.17
CA PRO A 469 -0.03 7.82 -7.52
C PRO A 469 -0.34 6.33 -7.47
N VAL A 470 -1.13 5.89 -6.49
CA VAL A 470 -1.54 4.48 -6.32
C VAL A 470 -2.44 4.05 -7.48
N VAL A 471 -3.43 4.87 -7.85
CA VAL A 471 -4.32 4.60 -9.00
C VAL A 471 -3.54 4.61 -10.32
N LEU A 472 -2.60 5.55 -10.48
CA LEU A 472 -1.71 5.59 -11.64
C LEU A 472 -0.86 4.32 -11.74
N LEU A 473 -0.23 3.89 -10.63
CA LEU A 473 0.56 2.66 -10.59
C LEU A 473 -0.31 1.44 -10.91
N PHE A 474 -1.53 1.40 -10.38
CA PHE A 474 -2.50 0.35 -10.70
C PHE A 474 -2.80 0.30 -12.21
N PHE A 475 -3.06 1.45 -12.82
CA PHE A 475 -3.32 1.55 -14.26
C PHE A 475 -2.11 1.14 -15.12
N LEU A 476 -0.89 1.49 -14.70
CA LEU A 476 0.32 1.11 -15.41
C LEU A 476 0.56 -0.41 -15.34
N LEU A 477 0.52 -1.00 -14.14
CA LEU A 477 0.83 -2.41 -13.94
C LEU A 477 -0.34 -3.31 -14.36
N PHE A 478 -1.51 -3.11 -13.77
CA PHE A 478 -2.64 -4.01 -13.94
C PHE A 478 -3.47 -3.67 -15.17
N GLY A 479 -3.48 -2.42 -15.61
CA GLY A 479 -4.02 -2.07 -16.92
C GLY A 479 -3.22 -2.70 -18.07
N MET A 480 -1.89 -2.83 -17.92
CA MET A 480 -1.05 -3.60 -18.86
C MET A 480 -1.39 -5.10 -18.81
N MET A 481 -1.54 -5.69 -17.62
CA MET A 481 -1.97 -7.08 -17.45
C MET A 481 -3.36 -7.34 -18.07
N GLY A 482 -4.32 -6.46 -17.83
CA GLY A 482 -5.65 -6.50 -18.44
C GLY A 482 -5.56 -6.49 -19.97
N GLY A 483 -4.62 -5.72 -20.53
CA GLY A 483 -4.31 -5.74 -21.95
C GLY A 483 -3.74 -7.07 -22.45
N TRP A 484 -2.90 -7.76 -21.68
CA TRP A 484 -2.43 -9.11 -22.03
C TRP A 484 -3.60 -10.10 -22.09
N VAL A 485 -4.44 -10.09 -21.06
CA VAL A 485 -5.61 -10.95 -20.94
C VAL A 485 -6.63 -10.65 -22.04
N GLY A 486 -6.95 -9.39 -22.28
CA GLY A 486 -7.89 -8.95 -23.32
C GLY A 486 -7.41 -9.32 -24.73
N ARG A 487 -6.12 -9.12 -25.04
CA ARG A 487 -5.52 -9.51 -26.34
C ARG A 487 -5.47 -11.02 -26.56
N ALA A 488 -5.43 -11.81 -25.50
CA ALA A 488 -5.37 -13.26 -25.59
C ALA A 488 -6.75 -13.92 -25.66
N SER A 489 -7.72 -13.34 -24.96
CA SER A 489 -9.07 -13.90 -24.82
C SER A 489 -10.10 -13.29 -25.77
N ALA A 490 -9.79 -12.14 -26.39
CA ALA A 490 -10.74 -11.28 -27.10
C ALA A 490 -11.96 -10.84 -26.25
N ARG A 491 -11.84 -10.88 -24.92
CA ARG A 491 -12.92 -10.58 -23.95
C ARG A 491 -12.56 -9.39 -23.05
N PRO A 492 -12.67 -8.15 -23.57
CA PRO A 492 -12.38 -6.95 -22.77
C PRO A 492 -13.22 -6.88 -21.50
N ALA A 493 -14.51 -7.26 -21.56
CA ALA A 493 -15.38 -7.23 -20.39
C ALA A 493 -14.89 -8.11 -19.23
N GLY A 494 -14.33 -9.30 -19.53
CA GLY A 494 -13.81 -10.19 -18.49
C GLY A 494 -12.60 -9.59 -17.79
N ALA A 495 -11.66 -9.01 -18.55
CA ALA A 495 -10.52 -8.30 -17.97
C ALA A 495 -10.96 -7.07 -17.15
N GLY A 496 -11.92 -6.28 -17.67
CA GLY A 496 -12.41 -5.07 -17.00
C GLY A 496 -13.12 -5.38 -15.68
N ILE A 497 -14.05 -6.34 -15.66
CA ILE A 497 -14.77 -6.73 -14.43
C ILE A 497 -13.79 -7.28 -13.39
N GLY A 498 -12.88 -8.17 -13.80
CA GLY A 498 -11.90 -8.75 -12.87
C GLY A 498 -10.94 -7.71 -12.28
N LEU A 499 -10.46 -6.78 -13.10
CA LEU A 499 -9.64 -5.66 -12.63
C LEU A 499 -10.42 -4.67 -11.76
N GLY A 500 -11.71 -4.45 -12.05
CA GLY A 500 -12.59 -3.65 -11.20
C GLY A 500 -12.73 -4.25 -9.81
N LEU A 501 -12.98 -5.55 -9.70
CA LEU A 501 -13.02 -6.26 -8.41
C LEU A 501 -11.68 -6.19 -7.67
N PHE A 502 -10.57 -6.33 -8.39
CA PHE A 502 -9.25 -6.20 -7.78
C PHE A 502 -8.94 -4.78 -7.32
N LEU A 503 -9.32 -3.76 -8.09
CA LEU A 503 -9.19 -2.36 -7.69
C LEU A 503 -10.05 -2.05 -6.45
N ALA A 504 -11.30 -2.52 -6.43
CA ALA A 504 -12.17 -2.41 -5.27
C ALA A 504 -11.54 -3.00 -4.01
N TRP A 505 -10.96 -4.19 -4.15
CA TRP A 505 -10.26 -4.86 -3.06
C TRP A 505 -9.07 -4.04 -2.60
N ALA A 506 -8.17 -3.66 -3.51
CA ALA A 506 -6.96 -2.91 -3.20
C ALA A 506 -7.28 -1.63 -2.44
N LEU A 507 -8.21 -0.81 -2.95
CA LEU A 507 -8.58 0.45 -2.30
C LEU A 507 -9.31 0.19 -0.97
N GLY A 508 -10.21 -0.79 -0.90
CA GLY A 508 -10.96 -1.08 0.32
C GLY A 508 -10.14 -1.66 1.48
N VAL A 509 -9.04 -2.38 1.18
CA VAL A 509 -8.16 -2.94 2.22
C VAL A 509 -7.07 -1.98 2.68
N THR A 510 -6.57 -1.10 1.81
CA THR A 510 -5.43 -0.24 2.15
C THR A 510 -5.83 1.10 2.73
N PHE A 511 -7.01 1.64 2.39
CA PHE A 511 -7.33 2.99 2.85
C PHE A 511 -7.69 3.05 4.33
N PRO A 512 -7.22 4.10 5.03
CA PRO A 512 -7.55 4.30 6.43
C PRO A 512 -9.05 4.45 6.63
N MET A 513 -9.59 3.65 7.54
CA MET A 513 -10.93 3.85 8.04
C MET A 513 -10.94 5.09 8.93
N PHE A 514 -11.92 5.95 8.75
CA PHE A 514 -12.04 7.19 9.51
C PHE A 514 -13.50 7.50 9.81
N GLN A 515 -13.76 7.95 11.03
CA GLN A 515 -15.06 8.37 11.51
C GLN A 515 -14.93 9.79 12.05
N ALA A 516 -15.57 10.73 11.35
CA ALA A 516 -15.71 12.10 11.84
C ALA A 516 -16.55 12.10 13.13
N VAL A 517 -16.12 12.91 14.11
CA VAL A 517 -16.80 13.09 15.40
C VAL A 517 -17.58 14.38 15.40
#